data_AF-A0A969LNF9-F1
#
_entry.id   AF-A0A969LNF9-F1
#
_cell.length_a   1.000
_cell.length_b   1.000
_cell.length_c   1.000
_cell.angle_alpha   90.00
_cell.angle_beta   90.00
_cell.angle_gamma   90.00
#
_symmetry.space_group_name_H-M   'P 1'
#
loop_
_entity.id
_entity.type
_entity.pdbx_description
1 polymer ?
#
loop_
_entity_poly.entity_id
_entity_poly.type
_entity_poly.pdbx_seq_one_letter_code
_entity_poly.pdbx_strand_id
1 'polypeptide(L)'
;MSAAVVCVSSATAAEKDEAYELSVENATTKVGEATSIKAVLRTTNGHKASKSYNNRLIELSADEKDSVDFAEHVVKGKLQDDGSVAFDIGVTPQTPGRHMINGVFRFGFHKEGRMNMLSIPLIAEVDATE
;
A
#
# COMPACT_ATOMS: atom_id res chain seq x y z
N MET A 1 32.13 2.36 18.53
CA MET A 1 32.06 2.34 17.06
C MET A 1 30.60 2.34 16.70
N SER A 2 30.10 3.39 16.05
CA SER A 2 28.68 3.56 15.73
C SER A 2 28.35 2.69 14.51
N ALA A 3 27.46 1.71 14.66
CA ALA A 3 26.93 0.96 13.53
C ALA A 3 25.87 1.82 12.83
N ALA A 4 26.13 2.20 11.58
CA ALA A 4 25.11 2.78 10.71
C ALA A 4 24.19 1.64 10.27
N VAL A 5 22.94 1.66 10.74
CA VAL A 5 21.88 0.80 10.19
C VAL A 5 21.56 1.34 8.80
N VAL A 6 21.90 0.56 7.78
CA VAL A 6 21.48 0.81 6.40
C VAL A 6 20.04 0.30 6.29
N CYS A 7 19.07 1.20 6.29
CA CYS A 7 17.69 0.86 5.96
C CYS A 7 17.62 0.48 4.47
N VAL A 8 17.64 -0.81 4.17
CA VAL A 8 17.32 -1.29 2.82
C VAL A 8 15.81 -1.43 2.77
N SER A 9 15.12 -0.40 2.28
CA SER A 9 13.70 -0.52 1.91
C SER A 9 13.62 -1.42 0.69
N SER A 10 13.15 -2.66 0.87
CA SER A 10 12.89 -3.59 -0.23
C SER A 10 11.63 -3.14 -0.97
N ALA A 11 11.75 -2.40 -2.06
CA ALA A 11 10.59 -2.10 -2.90
C ALA A 11 10.14 -3.36 -3.66
N THR A 12 8.89 -3.78 -3.48
CA THR A 12 8.28 -4.77 -4.38
C THR A 12 8.05 -4.13 -5.75
N ALA A 13 8.25 -4.92 -6.81
CA ALA A 13 8.16 -4.44 -8.19
C ALA A 13 6.76 -3.84 -8.48
N ALA A 14 6.75 -2.70 -9.15
CA ALA A 14 5.50 -2.03 -9.50
C ALA A 14 4.66 -2.88 -10.46
N GLU A 15 3.38 -3.08 -10.12
CA GLU A 15 2.43 -3.72 -11.03
C GLU A 15 1.95 -2.69 -12.04
N LYS A 16 1.95 -3.05 -13.32
CA LYS A 16 1.59 -2.16 -14.42
C LYS A 16 0.49 -2.76 -15.29
N ASP A 17 -0.60 -2.04 -15.39
CA ASP A 17 -1.73 -2.27 -16.28
C ASP A 17 -1.80 -1.15 -17.33
N GLU A 18 -2.61 -1.33 -18.38
CA GLU A 18 -2.87 -0.26 -19.35
C GLU A 18 -3.48 0.99 -18.68
N ALA A 19 -4.23 0.85 -17.59
CA ALA A 19 -4.90 1.96 -16.94
C ALA A 19 -4.16 2.55 -15.73
N TYR A 20 -3.25 1.78 -15.10
CA TYR A 20 -2.57 2.20 -13.87
C TYR A 20 -1.17 1.62 -13.70
N GLU A 21 -0.43 2.24 -12.78
CA GLU A 21 0.80 1.74 -12.20
C GLU A 21 0.66 1.80 -10.67
N LEU A 22 0.91 0.67 -10.01
CA LEU A 22 0.92 0.54 -8.54
C LEU A 22 2.36 0.43 -8.06
N SER A 23 2.80 1.36 -7.22
CA SER A 23 4.08 1.28 -6.52
C SER A 23 3.84 1.01 -5.04
N VAL A 24 4.60 0.07 -4.46
CA VAL A 24 4.54 -0.30 -3.05
C VAL A 24 5.93 -0.20 -2.43
N GLU A 25 6.03 0.55 -1.34
CA GLU A 25 7.21 0.63 -0.49
C GLU A 25 6.94 -0.15 0.80
N ASN A 26 7.62 -1.29 0.93
CA ASN A 26 7.54 -2.13 2.11
C ASN A 26 8.26 -1.51 3.30
N ALA A 27 7.97 -2.02 4.49
CA ALA A 27 8.50 -1.49 5.73
C ALA A 27 9.38 -2.50 6.47
N THR A 28 10.37 -1.98 7.20
CA THR A 28 11.12 -2.74 8.20
C THR A 28 11.00 -2.02 9.53
N THR A 29 10.76 -2.75 10.60
CA THR A 29 10.59 -2.20 11.96
C THR A 29 11.00 -3.22 13.01
N LYS A 30 10.85 -2.88 14.29
CA LYS A 30 10.95 -3.84 15.39
C LYS A 30 9.59 -4.42 15.74
N VAL A 31 9.59 -5.60 16.34
CA VAL A 31 8.39 -6.20 16.93
C VAL A 31 7.77 -5.23 17.94
N GLY A 32 6.46 -5.00 17.81
CA GLY A 32 5.68 -4.08 18.63
C GLY A 32 5.83 -2.60 18.27
N GLU A 33 6.70 -2.23 17.34
CA GLU A 33 6.84 -0.85 16.87
C GLU A 33 5.99 -0.60 15.62
N ALA A 34 5.08 0.38 15.71
CA ALA A 34 4.24 0.77 14.59
C ALA A 34 5.07 1.38 13.44
N THR A 35 4.75 0.99 12.22
CA THR A 35 5.34 1.50 10.98
C THR A 35 4.29 1.60 9.87
N SER A 36 4.70 2.05 8.69
CA SER A 36 3.79 2.26 7.55
C SER A 36 4.35 1.66 6.27
N ILE A 37 3.54 0.83 5.60
CA ILE A 37 3.73 0.48 4.19
C ILE A 37 3.09 1.58 3.35
N LYS A 38 3.79 2.07 2.32
CA LYS A 38 3.28 3.13 1.45
C LYS A 38 2.92 2.55 0.09
N ALA A 39 1.71 2.86 -0.38
CA ALA A 39 1.30 2.49 -1.73
C ALA A 39 0.83 3.71 -2.50
N VAL A 40 1.19 3.78 -3.79
CA VAL A 40 0.80 4.86 -4.69
C VAL A 40 0.24 4.27 -5.98
N LEU A 41 -1.00 4.63 -6.30
CA LEU A 41 -1.63 4.34 -7.58
C LEU A 41 -1.55 5.55 -8.48
N ARG A 42 -0.95 5.39 -9.66
CA ARG A 42 -0.92 6.39 -10.74
C ARG A 42 -1.72 5.91 -11.92
N THR A 43 -2.59 6.75 -12.45
CA THR A 43 -3.23 6.48 -13.74
C THR A 43 -2.25 6.69 -14.88
N THR A 44 -2.30 5.84 -15.89
CA THR A 44 -1.48 5.93 -17.11
C THR A 44 -2.34 6.38 -18.31
N ASN A 45 -1.74 6.57 -19.48
CA ASN A 45 -2.45 6.83 -20.74
C ASN A 45 -3.45 8.01 -20.72
N GLY A 46 -3.11 9.08 -19.98
CA GLY A 46 -3.92 10.29 -19.89
C GLY A 46 -5.24 10.13 -19.11
N HIS A 47 -5.45 8.97 -18.47
CA HIS A 47 -6.55 8.76 -17.53
C HIS A 47 -6.35 9.63 -16.27
N LYS A 48 -7.43 9.85 -15.53
CA LYS A 48 -7.39 10.68 -14.31
C LYS A 48 -8.06 9.98 -13.15
N ALA A 49 -7.36 9.86 -12.03
CA ALA A 49 -7.96 9.40 -10.78
C ALA A 49 -9.20 10.25 -10.44
N SER A 50 -10.26 9.60 -9.99
CA SER A 50 -11.50 10.27 -9.65
C SER A 50 -11.41 10.94 -8.29
N LYS A 51 -11.72 12.25 -8.25
CA LYS A 51 -11.78 13.03 -7.01
C LYS A 51 -13.05 12.78 -6.19
N SER A 52 -14.12 12.33 -6.84
CA SER A 52 -15.41 12.07 -6.22
C SER A 52 -15.59 10.62 -5.78
N TYR A 53 -14.71 9.72 -6.21
CA TYR A 53 -14.72 8.33 -5.77
C TYR A 53 -13.99 8.18 -4.45
N ASN A 54 -14.58 7.42 -3.52
CA ASN A 54 -13.94 7.05 -2.27
C ASN A 54 -12.91 5.92 -2.50
N ASN A 55 -11.74 6.31 -3.02
CA ASN A 55 -10.59 5.42 -3.19
C ASN A 55 -10.18 4.89 -1.82
N ARG A 56 -10.06 3.57 -1.68
CA ARG A 56 -9.77 2.92 -0.40
C ARG A 56 -9.13 1.56 -0.60
N LEU A 57 -8.36 1.12 0.38
CA LEU A 57 -7.86 -0.24 0.53
C LEU A 57 -8.68 -0.93 1.63
N ILE A 58 -9.15 -2.13 1.34
CA ILE A 58 -10.01 -2.93 2.22
C ILE A 58 -9.53 -4.37 2.26
N GLU A 59 -10.17 -5.20 3.08
CA GLU A 59 -9.90 -6.65 3.17
C GLU A 59 -8.43 -6.92 3.55
N LEU A 60 -7.87 -6.06 4.40
CA LEU A 60 -6.51 -6.18 4.89
C LEU A 60 -6.34 -7.47 5.70
N SER A 61 -5.26 -8.18 5.41
CA SER A 61 -4.87 -9.38 6.15
C SER A 61 -3.36 -9.59 6.13
N ALA A 62 -2.88 -10.32 7.14
CA ALA A 62 -1.55 -10.94 7.13
C ALA A 62 -1.69 -12.43 6.76
N ASP A 63 -0.59 -13.02 6.31
CA ASP A 63 -0.48 -14.46 6.02
C ASP A 63 -0.65 -15.34 7.25
N GLU A 64 -0.06 -14.93 8.37
CA GLU A 64 -0.23 -15.58 9.67
C GLU A 64 -1.27 -14.85 10.53
N LYS A 65 -2.08 -15.64 11.24
CA LYS A 65 -3.12 -15.08 12.11
C LYS A 65 -2.47 -14.36 13.30
N ASP A 66 -2.95 -13.15 13.59
CA ASP A 66 -2.52 -12.33 14.73
C ASP A 66 -1.02 -11.93 14.70
N SER A 67 -0.35 -12.06 13.54
CA SER A 67 1.08 -11.70 13.38
C SER A 67 1.31 -10.21 13.16
N VAL A 68 0.29 -9.48 12.70
CA VAL A 68 0.35 -8.03 12.44
C VAL A 68 -0.97 -7.38 12.84
N ASP A 69 -0.88 -6.32 13.65
CA ASP A 69 -2.00 -5.44 13.93
C ASP A 69 -2.07 -4.31 12.90
N PHE A 70 -3.25 -4.11 12.31
CA PHE A 70 -3.51 -3.00 11.39
C PHE A 70 -4.09 -1.80 12.13
N ALA A 71 -3.53 -0.61 11.89
CA ALA A 71 -4.04 0.63 12.47
C ALA A 71 -5.49 0.91 12.04
N GLU A 72 -5.81 0.59 10.79
CA GLU A 72 -7.16 0.68 10.22
C GLU A 72 -7.41 -0.52 9.30
N HIS A 73 -8.63 -1.06 9.29
CA HIS A 73 -9.03 -2.12 8.36
C HIS A 73 -9.58 -1.58 7.02
N VAL A 74 -9.77 -0.26 6.94
CA VAL A 74 -10.18 0.47 5.72
C VAL A 74 -9.30 1.70 5.59
N VAL A 75 -8.28 1.63 4.73
CA VAL A 75 -7.33 2.74 4.53
C VAL A 75 -7.82 3.63 3.40
N LYS A 76 -8.05 4.91 3.68
CA LYS A 76 -8.51 5.88 2.67
C LYS A 76 -7.36 6.34 1.78
N GLY A 77 -7.59 6.31 0.47
CA GLY A 77 -6.68 6.88 -0.52
C GLY A 77 -6.77 8.40 -0.53
N LYS A 78 -5.61 9.06 -0.54
CA LYS A 78 -5.48 10.52 -0.62
C LYS A 78 -5.03 10.90 -2.03
N LEU A 79 -5.88 11.61 -2.76
CA LEU A 79 -5.52 12.20 -4.04
C LEU A 79 -4.42 13.25 -3.84
N GLN A 80 -3.34 13.12 -4.59
CA GLN A 80 -2.20 14.03 -4.59
C GLN A 80 -2.32 15.06 -5.71
N ASP A 81 -1.51 16.11 -5.64
CA ASP A 81 -1.49 17.19 -6.65
C ASP A 81 -1.04 16.70 -8.04
N ASP A 82 -0.19 15.66 -8.09
CA ASP A 82 0.26 15.00 -9.33
C ASP A 82 -0.81 14.09 -9.97
N GLY A 83 -1.99 13.98 -9.34
CA GLY A 83 -3.10 13.14 -9.79
C GLY A 83 -3.00 11.66 -9.36
N SER A 84 -1.95 11.29 -8.63
CA SER A 84 -1.84 9.97 -8.01
C SER A 84 -2.71 9.83 -6.76
N VAL A 85 -2.94 8.60 -6.31
CA VAL A 85 -3.63 8.33 -5.03
C VAL A 85 -2.68 7.57 -4.12
N ALA A 86 -2.35 8.18 -2.98
CA ALA A 86 -1.47 7.61 -1.97
C ALA A 86 -2.28 6.94 -0.84
N PHE A 87 -1.77 5.81 -0.37
CA PHE A 87 -2.30 5.04 0.75
C PHE A 87 -1.18 4.85 1.77
N ASP A 88 -1.50 5.06 3.04
CA ASP A 88 -0.59 4.90 4.17
C ASP A 88 -1.16 3.78 5.06
N ILE A 89 -0.48 2.63 5.04
CA ILE A 89 -0.98 1.38 5.61
C ILE A 89 -0.22 1.16 6.92
N GLY A 90 -0.81 1.63 8.02
CA GLY A 90 -0.24 1.48 9.36
C GLY A 90 -0.30 0.04 9.84
N VAL A 91 0.86 -0.52 10.18
CA VAL A 91 1.03 -1.90 10.64
C VAL A 91 1.92 -1.95 11.89
N THR A 92 1.63 -2.88 12.79
CA THR A 92 2.47 -3.19 13.96
C THR A 92 2.70 -4.70 14.01
N PRO A 93 3.87 -5.21 13.58
CA PRO A 93 4.16 -6.63 13.62
C PRO A 93 4.33 -7.11 15.07
N GLN A 94 3.77 -8.27 15.39
CA GLN A 94 3.72 -8.85 16.73
C GLN A 94 4.73 -9.99 16.93
N THR A 95 5.28 -10.52 15.84
CA THR A 95 6.28 -11.60 15.86
C THR A 95 7.47 -11.26 14.95
N PRO A 96 8.69 -11.73 15.26
CA PRO A 96 9.85 -11.52 14.41
C PRO A 96 9.70 -12.20 13.05
N GLY A 97 10.34 -11.63 12.03
CA GLY A 97 10.37 -12.15 10.67
C GLY A 97 9.52 -11.34 9.69
N ARG A 98 9.40 -11.89 8.49
CA ARG A 98 8.70 -11.26 7.37
C ARG A 98 7.24 -11.69 7.34
N HIS A 99 6.35 -10.71 7.26
CA HIS A 99 4.90 -10.92 7.19
C HIS A 99 4.36 -10.39 5.87
N MET A 100 3.64 -11.23 5.13
CA MET A 100 3.00 -10.81 3.88
C MET A 100 1.69 -10.09 4.19
N ILE A 101 1.55 -8.86 3.68
CA ILE A 101 0.36 -8.04 3.82
C ILE A 101 -0.43 -8.06 2.52
N ASN A 102 -1.70 -8.43 2.62
CA ASN A 102 -2.63 -8.50 1.51
C ASN A 102 -3.78 -7.51 1.69
N GLY A 103 -4.47 -7.22 0.59
CA GLY A 103 -5.68 -6.40 0.60
C GLY A 103 -6.19 -6.12 -0.82
N VAL A 104 -7.24 -5.32 -0.93
CA VAL A 104 -7.83 -4.93 -2.21
C VAL A 104 -8.04 -3.42 -2.29
N PHE A 105 -7.34 -2.77 -3.20
CA PHE A 105 -7.63 -1.38 -3.56
C PHE A 105 -8.92 -1.31 -4.38
N ARG A 106 -9.85 -0.46 -3.95
CA ARG A 106 -10.97 0.01 -4.75
C ARG A 106 -10.60 1.37 -5.30
N PHE A 107 -10.30 1.40 -6.60
CA PHE A 107 -9.76 2.58 -7.29
C PHE A 107 -10.68 3.05 -8.39
N GLY A 108 -10.98 4.34 -8.41
CA GLY A 108 -11.82 4.96 -9.44
C GLY A 108 -11.00 5.89 -10.34
N PHE A 109 -11.18 5.78 -11.65
CA PHE A 109 -10.60 6.72 -12.63
C PHE A 109 -11.54 7.05 -13.79
N HIS A 110 -11.30 8.18 -14.46
CA HIS A 110 -12.02 8.58 -15.66
C HIS A 110 -11.26 8.18 -16.93
N LYS A 111 -11.97 7.53 -17.86
CA LYS A 111 -11.54 7.23 -19.24
C LYS A 111 -12.63 7.68 -20.19
N GLU A 112 -12.30 8.53 -21.15
CA GLU A 112 -13.23 9.02 -22.20
C GLU A 112 -14.54 9.61 -21.62
N GLY A 113 -14.42 10.38 -20.52
CA GLY A 113 -15.57 11.01 -19.86
C GLY A 113 -16.44 10.05 -19.04
N ARG A 114 -16.07 8.77 -18.92
CA ARG A 114 -16.77 7.77 -18.10
C ARG A 114 -15.98 7.42 -16.86
N MET A 115 -16.70 7.21 -15.76
CA MET A 115 -16.18 6.72 -14.50
C MET A 115 -15.99 5.19 -14.56
N ASN A 116 -14.78 4.71 -14.29
CA ASN A 116 -14.43 3.29 -14.24
C ASN A 116 -13.88 2.93 -12.85
N MET A 117 -14.08 1.68 -12.43
CA MET A 117 -13.65 1.20 -11.11
C MET A 117 -12.85 -0.08 -11.25
N LEU A 118 -11.77 -0.20 -10.49
CA LEU A 118 -10.92 -1.39 -10.43
C LEU A 118 -10.84 -1.93 -9.01
N SER A 119 -10.66 -3.24 -8.93
CA SER A 119 -10.20 -3.95 -7.75
C SER A 119 -8.78 -4.41 -8.03
N ILE A 120 -7.81 -3.88 -7.30
CA ILE A 120 -6.38 -4.17 -7.52
C ILE A 120 -5.85 -4.84 -6.25
N PRO A 121 -5.24 -6.03 -6.33
CA PRO A 121 -4.68 -6.68 -5.16
C PRO A 121 -3.49 -5.88 -4.61
N LEU A 122 -3.38 -5.80 -3.29
CA LEU A 122 -2.15 -5.42 -2.61
C LEU A 122 -1.35 -6.70 -2.33
N ILE A 123 -0.07 -6.68 -2.68
CA ILE A 123 0.93 -7.64 -2.23
C ILE A 123 2.10 -6.83 -1.68
N ALA A 124 2.25 -6.84 -0.36
CA ALA A 124 3.28 -6.10 0.35
C ALA A 124 3.91 -6.96 1.45
N GLU A 125 4.97 -6.46 2.05
CA GLU A 125 5.63 -7.09 3.19
C GLU A 125 5.97 -6.07 4.28
N VAL A 126 5.97 -6.53 5.52
CA VAL A 126 6.65 -5.87 6.63
C VAL A 126 7.64 -6.85 7.25
N ASP A 127 8.89 -6.42 7.40
CA ASP A 127 9.94 -7.20 8.05
C ASP A 127 10.15 -6.72 9.48
N ALA A 128 10.00 -7.63 10.45
CA ALA A 128 10.07 -7.32 11.87
C ALA A 128 11.34 -7.91 12.50
N THR A 129 12.15 -7.02 13.07
CA THR A 129 13.37 -7.36 13.82
C THR A 129 13.11 -7.37 15.33
N GLU A 130 14.01 -8.00 16.10
CA GLU A 130 13.95 -8.00 17.56
C GLU A 130 14.19 -6.62 18.20
#